data_AF-A0A8T0ERM4-F1
#
_entry.id   AF-A0A8T0ERM4-F1
#
_cell.length_a   1.000
_cell.length_b   1.000
_cell.length_c   1.000
_cell.angle_alpha   90.00
_cell.angle_beta   90.00
_cell.angle_gamma   90.00
#
_symmetry.space_group_name_H-M   'P 1'
#
loop_
_entity.id
_entity.type
_entity.pdbx_description
1 polymer ?
#
loop_
_entity_poly.entity_id
_entity_poly.type
_entity_poly.pdbx_seq_one_letter_code
_entity_poly.pdbx_strand_id
1 'polypeptide(L)'
;MRNSRAERTDKQIQKYNENVRVSILQLRASQSQEAQAERNQQRRWERRQARRCVVNTHRANGRQQQVHQAFISASFLRLAFEYEPDIDYSAYPKVLIGTMDEEYPHCHALKFKHESAGCVAHQEK
;
A
#
# COMPACT_ATOMS: atom_id res chain seq x y z
N MET A 1 -5.96 35.36 -30.59
CA MET A 1 -6.29 35.41 -29.15
C MET A 1 -6.93 34.10 -28.72
N ARG A 2 -6.16 33.13 -28.20
CA ARG A 2 -6.71 31.91 -27.57
C ARG A 2 -6.95 32.23 -26.10
N ASN A 3 -8.21 32.39 -25.69
CA ASN A 3 -8.56 32.47 -24.27
C ASN A 3 -8.14 31.18 -23.58
N SER A 4 -7.11 31.25 -22.74
CA SER A 4 -6.64 30.15 -21.91
C SER A 4 -7.82 29.62 -21.10
N ARG A 5 -7.96 28.29 -21.05
CA ARG A 5 -9.01 27.65 -20.24
C ARG A 5 -8.84 27.98 -18.74
N ALA A 6 -7.62 28.31 -18.33
CA ALA A 6 -7.25 28.68 -16.96
C ALA A 6 -7.61 30.12 -16.58
N GLU A 7 -7.86 31.00 -17.55
CA GLU A 7 -8.19 32.42 -17.32
C GLU A 7 -9.70 32.68 -17.25
N ARG A 8 -10.52 31.63 -17.38
CA ARG A 8 -11.98 31.77 -17.39
C ARG A 8 -12.51 31.89 -15.99
N THR A 9 -13.42 32.84 -15.79
CA THR A 9 -14.22 32.92 -14.56
C THR A 9 -15.21 31.76 -14.48
N ASP A 10 -15.62 31.38 -13.27
CA ASP A 10 -16.58 30.28 -13.06
C ASP A 10 -17.87 30.46 -13.86
N LYS A 11 -18.38 31.69 -13.97
CA LYS A 11 -19.57 32.01 -14.78
C LYS A 11 -19.35 31.71 -16.27
N GLN A 12 -18.16 32.03 -16.80
CA GLN A 12 -17.81 31.71 -18.19
C GLN A 12 -17.65 30.20 -18.40
N ILE A 13 -17.09 29.49 -17.41
CA ILE A 13 -16.96 28.03 -17.44
C ILE A 13 -18.34 27.38 -17.42
N GLN A 14 -19.23 27.80 -16.53
CA GLN A 14 -20.60 27.28 -16.44
C GLN A 14 -21.37 27.50 -17.74
N LYS A 15 -21.34 28.73 -18.28
CA LYS A 15 -21.98 29.05 -19.56
C LYS A 15 -21.44 28.19 -20.70
N TYR A 16 -20.12 28.01 -20.77
CA TYR A 16 -19.50 27.15 -21.78
C TYR A 16 -19.90 25.69 -21.63
N ASN A 17 -19.87 25.14 -20.41
CA ASN A 17 -20.26 23.77 -20.13
C ASN A 17 -21.74 23.53 -20.48
N GLU A 18 -22.62 24.49 -20.22
CA GLU A 18 -24.03 24.40 -20.56
C GLU A 18 -24.22 24.40 -22.08
N ASN A 19 -23.54 25.29 -22.80
CA ASN A 19 -23.57 25.29 -24.26
C ASN A 19 -23.09 23.96 -24.85
N VAL A 20 -22.03 23.37 -24.29
CA VAL A 20 -21.52 22.05 -24.71
C VAL A 20 -22.53 20.95 -24.41
N ARG A 21 -23.20 20.98 -23.25
CA ARG A 21 -24.25 20.00 -22.89
C ARG A 21 -25.41 20.06 -23.88
N VAL A 22 -25.93 21.26 -24.14
CA VAL A 22 -27.04 21.47 -25.10
C VAL A 22 -26.64 20.98 -26.49
N SER A 23 -25.45 21.34 -26.96
CA SER A 23 -24.94 20.89 -28.27
C SER A 23 -24.83 19.36 -28.36
N ILE A 24 -24.31 18.70 -27.32
CA ILE A 24 -24.22 17.23 -27.27
C ILE A 24 -25.61 16.60 -27.23
N LEU A 25 -26.57 17.18 -26.51
CA LEU A 25 -27.93 16.66 -26.45
C LEU A 25 -28.62 16.74 -27.82
N GLN A 26 -28.50 17.87 -28.51
CA GLN A 26 -29.02 18.03 -29.87
C GLN A 26 -28.38 17.02 -30.84
N LEU A 27 -27.06 16.87 -30.79
CA LEU A 27 -26.33 15.88 -31.61
C LEU A 27 -26.80 14.45 -31.35
N ARG A 28 -27.14 14.11 -30.09
CA ARG A 28 -27.65 12.78 -29.75
C ARG A 28 -29.08 12.58 -30.19
N ALA A 29 -29.91 13.63 -30.13
CA ALA A 29 -31.30 13.58 -30.58
C ALA A 29 -31.40 13.41 -32.10
N SER A 30 -30.45 13.97 -32.86
CA SER A 30 -30.42 13.89 -34.32
C SER A 30 -29.79 12.62 -34.89
N GLN A 31 -29.45 11.64 -34.06
CA GLN A 31 -28.74 10.43 -34.49
C GLN A 31 -29.66 9.25 -34.80
N SER A 32 -29.22 8.43 -35.75
CA SER A 32 -29.88 7.16 -36.03
C SER A 32 -29.68 6.16 -34.88
N GLN A 33 -30.62 5.23 -34.78
CA GLN A 33 -30.59 4.16 -33.77
C GLN A 33 -29.34 3.28 -33.90
N GLU A 34 -28.86 3.04 -35.12
CA GLU A 34 -27.63 2.27 -35.39
C GLU A 34 -26.39 2.99 -34.87
N ALA A 35 -26.23 4.28 -35.16
CA ALA A 35 -25.12 5.09 -34.66
C ALA A 35 -25.11 5.19 -33.11
N GLN A 36 -26.31 5.19 -32.51
CA GLN A 36 -26.45 5.13 -31.05
C GLN A 36 -26.04 3.76 -30.48
N ALA A 37 -26.43 2.67 -31.14
CA ALA A 37 -26.07 1.31 -30.74
C ALA A 37 -24.56 1.09 -30.81
N GLU A 38 -23.92 1.50 -31.91
CA GLU A 38 -22.47 1.39 -32.12
C GLU A 38 -21.70 2.17 -31.04
N ARG A 39 -22.07 3.43 -30.77
CA ARG A 39 -21.45 4.19 -29.68
C ARG A 39 -21.60 3.49 -28.32
N ASN A 40 -22.75 2.91 -28.06
CA ASN A 40 -22.99 2.21 -26.79
C ASN A 40 -22.15 0.91 -26.70
N GLN A 41 -21.91 0.22 -27.81
CA GLN A 41 -20.96 -0.90 -27.86
C GLN A 41 -19.54 -0.42 -27.58
N GLN A 42 -19.10 0.63 -28.27
CA GLN A 42 -17.77 1.22 -28.06
C GLN A 42 -17.55 1.63 -26.60
N ARG A 43 -18.51 2.34 -25.99
CA ARG A 43 -18.43 2.70 -24.56
C ARG A 43 -18.42 1.49 -23.62
N ARG A 44 -19.12 0.41 -23.97
CA ARG A 44 -19.06 -0.84 -23.19
C ARG A 44 -17.67 -1.45 -23.25
N TRP A 45 -17.04 -1.46 -24.42
CA TRP A 45 -15.67 -1.95 -24.59
C TRP A 45 -14.66 -1.10 -23.81
N GLU A 46 -14.70 0.23 -23.95
CA GLU A 46 -13.83 1.15 -23.23
C GLU A 46 -13.95 0.98 -21.71
N ARG A 47 -15.18 0.87 -21.18
CA ARG A 47 -15.41 0.61 -19.76
C ARG A 47 -14.82 -0.72 -19.31
N ARG A 48 -14.95 -1.77 -20.13
CA ARG A 48 -14.37 -3.09 -19.81
C ARG A 48 -12.84 -3.03 -19.77
N GLN A 49 -12.21 -2.33 -20.72
CA GLN A 49 -10.75 -2.17 -20.75
C GLN A 49 -10.26 -1.33 -19.56
N ALA A 50 -10.93 -0.21 -19.27
CA ALA A 50 -10.58 0.63 -18.12
C ALA A 50 -10.67 -0.15 -16.80
N ARG A 51 -11.75 -0.92 -16.59
CA ARG A 51 -11.90 -1.79 -15.41
C ARG A 51 -10.79 -2.84 -15.33
N ARG A 52 -10.44 -3.48 -16.45
CA ARG A 52 -9.35 -4.47 -16.49
C ARG A 52 -8.01 -3.84 -16.11
N CYS A 53 -7.73 -2.62 -16.59
CA CYS A 53 -6.52 -1.88 -16.23
C CYS A 53 -6.45 -1.59 -14.73
N VAL A 54 -7.54 -1.06 -14.15
CA VAL A 54 -7.62 -0.78 -12.70
C VAL A 54 -7.43 -2.05 -11.87
N VAL A 55 -8.11 -3.15 -12.21
CA VAL A 55 -7.97 -4.42 -11.47
C VAL A 55 -6.55 -4.98 -11.60
N ASN A 56 -5.96 -4.93 -12.78
CA ASN A 56 -4.59 -5.42 -13.00
C ASN A 56 -3.55 -4.61 -12.23
N THR A 57 -3.69 -3.28 -12.20
CA THR A 57 -2.78 -2.40 -11.44
C THR A 57 -2.90 -2.65 -9.93
N HIS A 58 -4.11 -2.77 -9.39
CA HIS A 58 -4.30 -3.14 -7.99
C HIS A 58 -3.68 -4.51 -7.66
N ARG A 59 -3.87 -5.50 -8.52
CA ARG A 59 -3.27 -6.84 -8.32
C ARG A 59 -1.75 -6.81 -8.40
N ALA A 60 -1.18 -6.06 -9.32
CA ALA A 60 0.27 -5.90 -9.44
C ALA A 60 0.87 -5.23 -8.20
N ASN A 61 0.26 -4.13 -7.75
CA ASN A 61 0.68 -3.41 -6.56
C ASN A 61 0.58 -4.29 -5.30
N GLY A 62 -0.52 -5.04 -5.14
CA GLY A 62 -0.69 -5.97 -4.02
C GLY A 62 0.37 -7.07 -4.01
N ARG A 63 0.71 -7.64 -5.17
CA ARG A 63 1.80 -8.62 -5.29
C ARG A 63 3.16 -8.02 -4.92
N GLN A 64 3.45 -6.81 -5.41
CA GLN A 64 4.71 -6.13 -5.07
C GLN A 64 4.82 -5.84 -3.58
N GLN A 65 3.74 -5.36 -2.95
CA GLN A 65 3.70 -5.13 -1.51
C GLN A 65 3.90 -6.41 -0.71
N GLN A 66 3.25 -7.52 -1.11
CA GLN A 66 3.41 -8.81 -0.46
C GLN A 66 4.85 -9.33 -0.54
N VAL A 67 5.48 -9.23 -1.72
CA VAL A 67 6.88 -9.63 -1.91
C VAL A 67 7.82 -8.74 -1.09
N HIS A 68 7.61 -7.43 -1.10
CA HIS A 68 8.40 -6.49 -0.31
C HIS A 68 8.27 -6.76 1.19
N GLN A 69 7.06 -7.01 1.68
CA GLN A 69 6.81 -7.34 3.08
C GLN A 69 7.46 -8.67 3.47
N ALA A 70 7.35 -9.70 2.63
CA ALA A 70 8.02 -10.99 2.87
C ALA A 70 9.54 -10.84 2.91
N PHE A 71 10.11 -10.04 2.01
CA PHE A 71 11.54 -9.73 2.00
C PHE A 71 11.99 -9.00 3.27
N ILE A 72 11.25 -7.96 3.69
CA ILE A 72 11.52 -7.22 4.92
C ILE A 72 11.45 -8.14 6.14
N SER A 73 10.40 -8.96 6.25
CA SER A 73 10.24 -9.89 7.37
C SER A 73 11.36 -10.94 7.41
N ALA A 74 11.76 -11.50 6.25
CA ALA A 74 12.87 -12.44 6.16
C ALA A 74 14.21 -11.79 6.54
N SER A 75 14.42 -10.52 6.16
CA SER A 75 15.60 -9.73 6.54
C SER A 75 15.64 -9.48 8.05
N PHE A 76 14.53 -9.04 8.66
CA PHE A 76 14.47 -8.82 10.11
C PHE A 76 14.63 -10.13 10.92
N LEU A 77 14.04 -11.24 10.45
CA LEU A 77 14.28 -12.55 11.06
C LEU A 77 15.76 -12.92 11.03
N ARG A 78 16.45 -12.62 9.92
CA ARG A 78 17.89 -12.88 9.80
C ARG A 78 18.73 -11.96 10.69
N LEU A 79 18.41 -10.67 10.75
CA LEU A 79 19.05 -9.70 11.67
C LEU A 79 18.81 -10.05 13.14
N ALA A 80 17.66 -10.65 13.49
CA ALA A 80 17.41 -11.10 14.86
C ALA A 80 18.38 -12.19 15.33
N PHE A 81 19.05 -12.89 14.40
CA PHE A 81 20.09 -13.88 14.71
C PHE A 81 21.53 -13.34 14.59
N GLU A 82 21.73 -12.16 13.99
CA GLU A 82 23.02 -11.48 13.90
C GLU A 82 23.06 -10.36 14.97
N TYR A 83 23.51 -10.71 16.18
CA TYR A 83 23.72 -9.75 17.25
C TYR A 83 24.91 -8.83 16.90
N GLU A 84 24.65 -7.54 16.63
CA GLU A 84 25.69 -6.54 16.41
C GLU A 84 25.97 -5.79 17.72
N PRO A 85 27.13 -6.01 18.38
CA PRO A 85 27.42 -5.42 19.69
C PRO A 85 27.52 -3.88 19.67
N ASP A 86 27.68 -3.27 18.50
CA ASP A 86 27.81 -1.83 18.32
C ASP A 86 26.45 -1.10 18.23
N ILE A 87 25.33 -1.83 18.16
CA ILE A 87 23.98 -1.28 18.12
C ILE A 87 23.42 -1.23 19.55
N ASP A 88 22.98 -0.04 19.99
CA ASP A 88 22.21 0.11 21.22
C ASP A 88 20.76 -0.34 21.01
N TYR A 89 20.51 -1.64 21.18
CA TYR A 89 19.18 -2.23 21.06
C TYR A 89 18.19 -1.73 22.13
N SER A 90 18.67 -1.15 23.23
CA SER A 90 17.81 -0.59 24.28
C SER A 90 17.06 0.67 23.83
N ALA A 91 17.56 1.35 22.79
CA ALA A 91 16.94 2.53 22.20
C ALA A 91 15.71 2.24 21.31
N TYR A 92 15.41 0.97 21.01
CA TYR A 92 14.33 0.59 20.09
C TYR A 92 13.07 0.10 20.84
N PRO A 93 11.94 0.84 20.79
CA PRO A 93 10.73 0.53 21.59
C PRO A 93 10.04 -0.81 21.28
N LYS A 94 10.40 -1.44 20.16
CA LYS A 94 9.86 -2.74 19.72
C LYS A 94 10.73 -3.92 20.15
N VAL A 95 11.93 -3.66 20.65
CA VAL A 95 12.84 -4.68 21.18
C VAL A 95 12.59 -4.77 22.67
N LEU A 96 11.94 -5.85 23.10
CA LEU A 96 11.72 -6.13 24.52
C LEU A 96 12.83 -7.07 24.98
N ILE A 97 13.88 -6.52 25.57
CA ILE A 97 14.91 -7.33 26.25
C ILE A 97 14.33 -7.68 27.63
N GLY A 98 14.08 -8.97 27.87
CA GLY A 98 13.61 -9.42 29.18
C GLY A 98 14.65 -9.17 30.27
N THR A 99 14.23 -9.19 31.53
CA THR A 99 15.16 -9.16 32.67
C THR A 99 15.46 -10.59 33.12
N MET A 100 16.75 -10.91 33.33
CA MET A 100 17.20 -12.21 33.83
C MET A 100 17.18 -12.20 35.36
N ASP A 101 15.98 -12.25 35.95
CA ASP A 101 15.81 -12.12 37.42
C ASP A 101 15.60 -13.46 38.14
N GLU A 102 15.47 -14.57 37.40
CA GLU A 102 15.28 -15.87 38.03
C GLU A 102 16.60 -16.60 38.18
N GLU A 103 16.88 -17.04 39.40
CA GLU A 103 18.09 -17.80 39.70
C GLU A 103 17.83 -19.30 39.53
N TYR A 104 18.72 -19.99 38.81
CA TYR A 104 18.63 -21.42 38.62
C TYR A 104 19.14 -22.17 39.86
N PRO A 105 18.34 -23.05 40.49
CA PRO A 105 18.63 -23.61 41.81
C PRO A 105 19.95 -24.40 41.92
N HIS A 106 20.46 -24.94 40.82
CA HIS A 106 21.60 -25.87 40.84
C HIS A 106 22.95 -25.20 40.60
N CYS A 107 22.99 -24.03 39.98
CA CYS A 107 24.24 -23.36 39.62
C CYS A 107 24.23 -21.85 39.89
N HIS A 108 23.15 -21.31 40.48
CA HIS A 108 23.01 -19.88 40.77
C HIS A 108 23.10 -18.97 39.53
N ALA A 109 22.93 -19.54 38.33
CA ALA A 109 22.92 -18.79 37.08
C ALA A 109 21.57 -18.08 36.90
N LEU A 110 21.60 -16.85 36.37
CA LEU A 110 20.39 -16.11 36.05
C LEU A 110 19.77 -16.64 34.75
N LYS A 111 18.43 -16.66 34.67
CA LYS A 111 17.63 -17.07 33.51
C LYS A 111 16.42 -16.14 33.32
N PHE A 112 15.81 -16.18 32.14
CA PHE A 112 14.57 -15.43 31.88
C PHE A 112 13.34 -16.14 32.47
N LYS A 113 12.33 -15.36 32.90
CA LYS A 113 11.09 -15.85 33.56
C LYS A 113 10.25 -16.84 32.73
N HIS A 114 10.46 -16.92 31.42
CA HIS A 114 9.69 -17.78 30.50
C HIS A 114 10.57 -18.67 29.63
N GLU A 115 11.82 -18.90 30.03
CA GLU A 115 12.76 -19.72 29.27
C GLU A 115 12.46 -21.22 29.44
N SER A 116 12.51 -21.97 28.34
CA SER A 116 12.39 -23.42 28.37
C SER A 116 13.60 -24.07 29.04
N ALA A 117 13.38 -25.13 29.82
CA ALA A 117 14.47 -25.85 30.51
C ALA A 117 15.56 -26.29 29.50
N GLY A 118 16.78 -25.80 29.68
CA GLY A 118 17.94 -26.15 28.84
C GLY A 118 18.78 -24.96 28.37
N CYS A 119 18.27 -23.73 28.46
CA CYS A 119 19.02 -22.53 28.14
C CYS A 119 19.37 -21.81 29.46
N VAL A 120 20.64 -21.81 29.85
CA VAL A 120 21.17 -21.05 30.99
C VAL A 120 22.41 -20.32 30.51
N ALA A 121 22.46 -19.00 30.70
CA ALA A 121 23.64 -18.21 30.39
C ALA A 121 24.64 -18.35 31.54
N HIS A 122 25.86 -18.80 31.23
CA HIS A 122 26.96 -18.81 32.20
C HIS A 122 27.59 -17.41 32.21
N GLN A 123 27.58 -16.73 33.37
CA GLN A 123 28.32 -15.49 33.55
C GLN A 123 29.74 -15.85 34.04
N GLU A 124 30.77 -15.53 33.26
CA GLU A 124 32.16 -15.54 33.75
C GLU A 124 32.40 -14.25 34.55
N LYS A 125 33.05 -14.40 35.71
CA LYS A 125 33.39 -13.30 36.63
C LYS A 125 34.67 -12.58 36.22
#